data_AF-A0A8B6CW46-F1
#
_entry.id   AF-A0A8B6CW46-F1
#
_cell.length_a   1.000
_cell.length_b   1.000
_cell.length_c   1.000
_cell.angle_alpha   90.00
_cell.angle_beta   90.00
_cell.angle_gamma   90.00
#
_symmetry.space_group_name_H-M   'P 1'
#
loop_
_entity.id
_entity.type
_entity.pdbx_description
1 polymer ?
#
loop_
_entity_poly.entity_id
_entity_poly.type
_entity_poly.pdbx_seq_one_letter_code
_entity_poly.pdbx_strand_id
1 'polypeptide(L)'
;MLDPLFEPNGKLNGTILIEEVKKVVFNSKDGKSPGIDLLHYEVLKNNSVISVLHKLFQLCFETGKVPSVWGKAIIHPIPKGTQLDQRVPLNYRGISLLSVVAKCYSSVLNNRLQNFLEENDSIVDEQNGFRKDRSCLDHVFTLNSMIQNRKSTFVTFVDLQKAFDFVDRNLLQYKLRLNGIDGYMYNAISSLYVKTESCVRVNGFQTNWFPCVNGVRQGDNLSPTLFSIFINDLAVEIKNLNKGIPVENEKISILLYADDIALVTENERDMQVVLDVLNKWCEKWRLNVNSAKSSVMHFRKGRTPRTSSTFKIGNEQLQIVEQYKYLGVIFSEKLKYTAAADAFAKAGGRALGAAISKRETFLTAQIFATNKLFKRPKLNPK
;
A
#
# COMPACT_ATOMS: atom_id res chain seq x y z
N MET A 1 -6.04 13.35 38.56
CA MET A 1 -5.69 14.70 38.06
C MET A 1 -4.63 14.48 37.00
N LEU A 2 -4.92 14.77 35.73
CA LEU A 2 -3.89 14.73 34.68
C LEU A 2 -2.85 15.80 35.00
N ASP A 3 -1.57 15.44 34.90
CA ASP A 3 -0.45 16.36 35.12
C ASP A 3 -0.62 17.59 34.20
N PRO A 4 -0.63 18.82 34.73
CA PRO A 4 -0.80 20.04 33.93
C PRO A 4 0.34 20.29 32.92
N LEU A 5 1.45 19.54 33.00
CA LEU A 5 2.54 19.54 32.02
C LEU A 5 2.47 18.34 31.05
N PHE A 6 1.51 17.43 31.22
CA PHE A 6 1.30 16.34 30.29
C PHE A 6 0.64 16.88 29.02
N GLU A 7 1.47 17.18 28.01
CA GLU A 7 0.99 17.35 26.66
C GLU A 7 0.67 15.97 26.06
N PRO A 8 -0.61 15.66 25.80
CA PRO A 8 -0.95 14.47 25.04
C PRO A 8 -0.16 14.51 23.72
N ASN A 9 0.49 13.40 23.38
CA ASN A 9 1.26 13.26 22.15
C ASN A 9 2.48 14.20 22.04
N GLY A 10 3.09 14.65 23.15
CA GLY A 10 4.26 15.54 23.13
C GLY A 10 5.43 15.05 22.24
N LYS A 11 5.66 13.74 22.12
CA LYS A 11 6.63 13.17 21.16
C LYS A 11 6.20 13.36 19.70
N LEU A 12 4.92 13.13 19.39
CA LEU A 12 4.37 13.22 18.04
C LEU A 12 4.37 14.67 17.54
N ASN A 13 4.06 15.60 18.44
CA ASN A 13 3.97 17.03 18.18
C ASN A 13 5.26 17.81 18.50
N GLY A 14 6.33 17.14 18.95
CA GLY A 14 7.60 17.81 19.27
C GLY A 14 8.35 18.34 18.04
N THR A 15 9.37 19.16 18.26
CA THR A 15 10.26 19.69 17.21
C THR A 15 10.87 18.58 16.36
N ILE A 16 10.91 18.75 15.03
CA ILE A 16 11.63 17.88 14.09
C ILE A 16 13.13 17.94 14.40
N LEU A 17 13.75 16.79 14.67
CA LEU A 17 15.18 16.71 14.87
C LEU A 17 15.90 16.61 13.53
N ILE A 18 17.08 17.24 13.42
CA ILE A 18 17.89 17.18 12.21
C ILE A 18 18.27 15.73 11.83
N GLU A 19 18.46 14.87 12.84
CA GLU A 19 18.77 13.45 12.63
C GLU A 19 17.63 12.67 11.98
N GLU A 20 16.37 13.05 12.22
CA GLU A 20 15.21 12.45 11.54
C GLU A 20 15.23 12.76 10.04
N VAL A 21 15.53 14.03 9.71
CA VAL A 21 15.65 14.49 8.32
C VAL A 21 16.83 13.81 7.64
N LYS A 22 17.98 13.78 8.31
CA LYS A 22 19.21 13.13 7.83
C LYS A 22 18.97 11.65 7.53
N LYS A 23 18.35 10.92 8.46
CA LYS A 23 18.02 9.50 8.29
C LYS A 23 17.14 9.26 7.06
N VAL A 24 16.11 10.06 6.84
CA VAL A 24 15.23 9.96 5.67
C VAL A 24 15.98 10.23 4.37
N VAL A 25 16.77 11.29 4.32
CA VAL A 25 17.51 11.69 3.12
C VAL A 25 18.55 10.63 2.74
N PHE A 26 19.33 10.13 3.69
CA PHE A 26 20.35 9.12 3.40
C PHE A 26 19.76 7.75 3.04
N ASN A 27 18.60 7.38 3.60
CA ASN A 27 17.90 6.15 3.25
C ASN A 27 17.18 6.21 1.90
N SER A 28 17.06 7.40 1.29
CA SER A 28 16.44 7.55 -0.02
C SER A 28 17.34 6.95 -1.11
N LYS A 29 16.71 6.18 -2.02
CA LYS A 29 17.41 5.44 -3.08
C LYS A 29 17.82 6.39 -4.21
N ASP A 30 19.05 6.20 -4.69
CA ASP A 30 19.60 6.91 -5.85
C ASP A 30 18.95 6.44 -7.16
N GLY A 31 19.10 7.24 -8.21
CA GLY A 31 18.60 6.95 -9.56
C GLY A 31 17.09 6.96 -9.69
N LYS A 32 16.37 7.60 -8.76
CA LYS A 32 14.91 7.78 -8.85
C LYS A 32 14.57 9.01 -9.68
N SER A 33 13.48 8.89 -10.44
CA SER A 33 12.95 9.97 -11.26
C SER A 33 12.50 11.13 -10.39
N PRO A 34 12.84 12.37 -10.75
CA PRO A 34 12.47 13.55 -9.99
C PRO A 34 11.00 13.91 -10.22
N GLY A 35 10.46 14.74 -9.34
CA GLY A 35 9.15 15.35 -9.52
C GLY A 35 9.19 16.55 -10.46
N ILE A 36 8.19 17.42 -10.34
CA ILE A 36 8.12 18.69 -11.09
C ILE A 36 9.23 19.68 -10.71
N ASP A 37 9.84 19.51 -9.53
CA ASP A 37 10.95 20.31 -9.03
C ASP A 37 12.30 19.95 -9.68
N LEU A 38 12.36 18.85 -10.46
CA LEU A 38 13.56 18.35 -11.14
C LEU A 38 14.74 18.05 -10.19
N LEU A 39 14.46 17.97 -8.88
CA LEU A 39 15.44 17.64 -7.87
C LEU A 39 15.56 16.12 -7.73
N HIS A 40 16.80 15.66 -7.68
CA HIS A 40 17.15 14.26 -7.43
C HIS A 40 17.54 14.06 -5.96
N TYR A 41 17.36 12.85 -5.43
CA TYR A 41 17.67 12.55 -4.03
C TYR A 41 19.15 12.75 -3.68
N GLU A 42 20.04 12.52 -4.64
CA GLU A 42 21.49 12.66 -4.55
C GLU A 42 21.88 14.08 -4.14
N VAL A 43 21.19 15.09 -4.67
CA VAL A 43 21.43 16.50 -4.35
C VAL A 43 21.07 16.80 -2.89
N LEU A 44 20.08 16.09 -2.33
CA LEU A 44 19.63 16.29 -0.97
C LEU A 44 20.63 15.74 0.06
N LYS A 45 21.49 14.78 -0.32
CA LYS A 45 22.45 14.10 0.59
C LYS A 45 23.64 14.96 1.04
N ASN A 46 23.64 16.26 0.72
CA ASN A 46 24.62 17.20 1.22
C ASN A 46 24.20 17.75 2.60
N ASN A 47 25.12 17.78 3.58
CA ASN A 47 24.83 18.24 4.94
C ASN A 47 24.29 19.68 5.01
N SER A 48 24.78 20.59 4.16
CA SER A 48 24.26 21.97 4.11
C SER A 48 22.83 22.01 3.61
N VAL A 49 22.48 21.16 2.63
CA VAL A 49 21.12 21.01 2.12
C VAL A 49 20.21 20.41 3.19
N ILE A 50 20.66 19.38 3.92
CA ILE A 50 19.92 18.79 5.04
C ILE A 50 19.58 19.83 6.11
N SER A 51 20.52 20.70 6.46
CA SER A 51 20.27 21.80 7.41
C SER A 51 19.19 22.77 6.94
N VAL A 52 19.14 23.07 5.63
CA VAL A 52 18.07 23.91 5.06
C VAL A 52 16.73 23.17 5.04
N LEU A 53 16.73 21.90 4.64
CA LEU A 53 15.54 21.05 4.66
C LEU A 53 14.96 20.92 6.06
N HIS A 54 15.81 20.78 7.08
CA HIS A 54 15.39 20.71 8.48
C HIS A 54 14.64 21.97 8.90
N LYS A 55 15.17 23.17 8.63
CA LYS A 55 14.48 24.44 8.90
C LYS A 55 13.16 24.55 8.14
N LEU A 56 13.14 24.16 6.86
CA LEU A 56 11.94 24.16 6.03
C LEU A 56 10.87 23.21 6.60
N PHE A 57 11.25 21.99 6.95
CA PHE A 57 10.34 20.97 7.48
C PHE A 57 9.78 21.38 8.83
N GLN A 58 10.62 21.94 9.71
CA GLN A 58 10.18 22.49 10.98
C GLN A 58 9.14 23.59 10.78
N LEU A 59 9.43 24.55 9.90
CA LEU A 59 8.48 25.63 9.58
C LEU A 59 7.16 25.09 9.02
N CYS A 60 7.22 24.10 8.12
CA CYS A 60 6.01 23.48 7.57
C CYS A 60 5.19 22.77 8.65
N PHE A 61 5.87 22.09 9.58
CA PHE A 61 5.26 21.34 10.68
C PHE A 61 4.55 22.26 11.68
N GLU A 62 5.21 23.33 12.12
CA GLU A 62 4.64 24.30 13.07
C GLU A 62 3.48 25.09 12.45
N THR A 63 3.62 25.51 11.19
CA THR A 63 2.62 26.40 10.55
C THR A 63 1.47 25.64 9.89
N GLY A 64 1.60 24.33 9.68
CA GLY A 64 0.64 23.55 8.88
C GLY A 64 0.54 24.04 7.43
N LYS A 65 1.61 24.62 6.88
CA LYS A 65 1.67 25.14 5.50
C LYS A 65 2.84 24.53 4.77
N VAL A 66 2.59 24.05 3.56
CA VAL A 66 3.61 23.47 2.68
C VAL A 66 3.71 24.23 1.37
N PRO A 67 4.88 24.21 0.69
CA PRO A 67 5.01 24.75 -0.65
C PRO A 67 3.94 24.20 -1.60
N SER A 68 3.28 25.07 -2.37
CA SER A 68 2.19 24.68 -3.28
C SER A 68 2.62 23.65 -4.33
N VAL A 69 3.90 23.66 -4.73
CA VAL A 69 4.49 22.68 -5.65
C VAL A 69 4.45 21.25 -5.08
N TRP A 70 4.43 21.06 -3.76
CA TRP A 70 4.27 19.75 -3.13
C TRP A 70 2.88 19.17 -3.32
N GLY A 71 1.90 19.98 -3.70
CA GLY A 71 0.54 19.58 -4.11
C GLY A 71 0.46 18.96 -5.50
N LYS A 72 1.53 19.06 -6.31
CA LYS A 72 1.50 18.69 -7.73
C LYS A 72 2.11 17.31 -7.98
N ALA A 73 1.39 16.49 -8.74
CA ALA A 73 1.86 15.17 -9.18
C ALA A 73 1.83 15.03 -10.71
N ILE A 74 2.85 14.40 -11.27
CA ILE A 74 2.86 14.01 -12.69
C ILE A 74 2.58 12.51 -12.77
N ILE A 75 1.44 12.14 -13.34
CA ILE A 75 1.05 10.75 -13.54
C ILE A 75 1.72 10.22 -14.81
N HIS A 76 2.54 9.20 -14.65
CA HIS A 76 3.13 8.44 -15.75
C HIS A 76 2.41 7.08 -15.89
N PRO A 77 1.64 6.85 -16.97
CA PRO A 77 0.97 5.58 -17.19
C PRO A 77 1.94 4.45 -17.53
N ILE A 78 1.89 3.35 -16.80
CA ILE A 78 2.66 2.13 -17.07
C ILE A 78 1.70 0.98 -17.41
N PRO A 79 1.88 0.26 -18.54
CA PRO A 79 1.04 -0.90 -18.87
C PRO A 79 1.02 -1.94 -17.74
N LYS A 80 -0.17 -2.45 -17.38
CA LYS A 80 -0.34 -3.52 -16.39
C LYS A 80 0.21 -4.86 -16.88
N GLY A 81 0.30 -5.06 -18.19
CA GLY A 81 0.84 -6.25 -18.82
C GLY A 81 1.04 -6.02 -20.32
N THR A 82 1.97 -6.77 -20.92
CA THR A 82 2.33 -6.64 -22.34
C THR A 82 1.29 -7.23 -23.27
N GLN A 83 0.42 -8.12 -22.77
CA GLN A 83 -0.64 -8.79 -23.55
C GLN A 83 -1.99 -8.06 -23.52
N LEU A 84 -2.11 -7.00 -22.72
CA LEU A 84 -3.35 -6.24 -22.59
C LEU A 84 -3.45 -5.21 -23.72
N ASP A 85 -4.68 -4.92 -24.17
CA ASP A 85 -4.91 -3.89 -25.19
C ASP A 85 -4.45 -2.52 -24.67
N GLN A 86 -3.41 -1.98 -25.30
CA GLN A 86 -2.79 -0.69 -24.95
C GLN A 86 -3.66 0.51 -25.33
N ARG A 87 -4.76 0.31 -26.07
CA ARG A 87 -5.74 1.37 -26.37
C ARG A 87 -6.71 1.61 -25.23
N VAL A 88 -6.79 0.70 -24.26
CA VAL A 88 -7.72 0.78 -23.13
C VAL A 88 -7.03 1.46 -21.93
N PRO A 89 -7.45 2.66 -21.50
CA PRO A 89 -6.80 3.38 -20.40
C PRO A 89 -6.79 2.61 -19.08
N LEU A 90 -7.82 1.78 -18.84
CA LEU A 90 -7.93 0.93 -17.64
C LEU A 90 -6.83 -0.15 -17.54
N ASN A 91 -6.12 -0.43 -18.64
CA ASN A 91 -5.00 -1.36 -18.68
C ASN A 91 -3.67 -0.75 -18.25
N TYR A 92 -3.66 0.52 -17.82
CA TYR A 92 -2.49 1.19 -17.27
C TYR A 92 -2.58 1.34 -15.75
N ARG A 93 -1.41 1.38 -15.11
CA ARG A 93 -1.20 1.84 -13.74
C ARG A 93 -0.59 3.23 -13.81
N GLY A 94 -1.28 4.24 -13.29
CA GLY A 94 -0.69 5.57 -13.14
C GLY A 94 0.32 5.57 -12.01
N ILE A 95 1.56 5.96 -12.28
CA ILE A 95 2.54 6.23 -11.23
C ILE A 95 2.66 7.74 -11.07
N SER A 96 2.34 8.24 -9.87
CA SER A 96 2.47 9.65 -9.55
C SER A 96 3.91 9.99 -9.15
N LEU A 97 4.53 10.87 -9.91
CA LEU A 97 5.81 11.49 -9.59
C LEU A 97 5.55 12.76 -8.78
N LEU A 98 5.96 12.72 -7.50
CA LEU A 98 5.88 13.83 -6.55
C LEU A 98 7.26 14.48 -6.38
N SER A 99 7.28 15.72 -5.88
CA SER A 99 8.51 16.37 -5.43
C SER A 99 9.29 15.47 -4.46
N VAL A 100 10.58 15.31 -4.69
CA VAL A 100 11.44 14.50 -3.82
C VAL A 100 11.53 15.11 -2.42
N VAL A 101 11.52 16.44 -2.33
CA VAL A 101 11.52 17.17 -1.06
C VAL A 101 10.22 16.94 -0.30
N ALA A 102 9.07 16.99 -0.99
CA ALA A 102 7.77 16.65 -0.41
C ALA A 102 7.75 15.21 0.15
N LYS A 103 8.35 14.27 -0.59
CA LYS A 103 8.47 12.88 -0.15
C LYS A 103 9.40 12.70 1.05
N CYS A 104 10.47 13.48 1.15
CA CYS A 104 11.31 13.49 2.33
C CYS A 104 10.53 14.01 3.55
N TYR A 105 9.78 15.11 3.40
CA TYR A 105 8.94 15.63 4.48
C TYR A 105 7.89 14.61 4.92
N SER A 106 7.13 14.04 3.97
CA SER A 106 6.12 13.03 4.29
C SER A 106 6.71 11.78 4.93
N SER A 107 7.94 11.40 4.59
CA SER A 107 8.66 10.29 5.23
C SER A 107 9.06 10.59 6.67
N VAL A 108 9.45 11.83 6.98
CA VAL A 108 9.72 12.26 8.36
C VAL A 108 8.43 12.15 9.19
N LEU A 109 7.32 12.70 8.66
CA LEU A 109 6.01 12.59 9.32
C LEU A 109 5.58 11.13 9.49
N ASN A 110 5.77 10.31 8.46
CA ASN A 110 5.40 8.91 8.47
C ASN A 110 6.17 8.11 9.54
N ASN A 111 7.48 8.34 9.68
CA ASN A 111 8.27 7.66 10.70
C ASN A 111 7.77 8.00 12.12
N ARG A 112 7.45 9.27 12.37
CA ARG A 112 6.87 9.70 13.66
C ARG A 112 5.50 9.08 13.90
N LEU A 113 4.64 9.10 12.88
CA LEU A 113 3.30 8.55 12.94
C LEU A 113 3.32 7.04 13.18
N GLN A 114 4.18 6.30 12.47
CA GLN A 114 4.34 4.86 12.68
C GLN A 114 4.80 4.55 14.11
N ASN A 115 5.82 5.26 14.62
CA ASN A 115 6.27 5.06 16.00
C ASN A 115 5.13 5.32 17.00
N PHE A 116 4.33 6.37 16.79
CA PHE A 116 3.17 6.66 17.63
C PHE A 116 2.10 5.56 17.59
N LEU A 117 1.79 5.05 16.41
CA LEU A 117 0.80 3.98 16.25
C LEU A 117 1.24 2.68 16.92
N GLU A 118 2.52 2.34 16.83
CA GLU A 118 3.10 1.15 17.47
C GLU A 118 3.24 1.33 18.98
N GLU A 119 3.68 2.50 19.48
CA GLU A 119 3.80 2.77 20.93
C GLU A 119 2.44 2.76 21.66
N ASN A 120 1.33 2.99 20.95
CA ASN A 120 -0.02 3.04 21.52
C ASN A 120 -0.91 1.86 21.08
N ASP A 121 -0.34 0.81 20.48
CA ASP A 121 -1.08 -0.36 19.95
C ASP A 121 -2.34 0.02 19.14
N SER A 122 -2.24 1.10 18.35
CA SER A 122 -3.40 1.71 17.69
C SER A 122 -3.85 0.97 16.44
N ILE A 123 -2.99 0.12 15.87
CA ILE A 123 -3.28 -0.69 14.67
C ILE A 123 -3.40 -2.15 15.07
N VAL A 124 -4.52 -2.77 14.69
CA VAL A 124 -4.80 -4.17 15.00
C VAL A 124 -3.75 -5.12 14.43
N ASP A 125 -3.56 -6.26 15.08
CA ASP A 125 -2.60 -7.28 14.65
C ASP A 125 -2.99 -7.94 13.32
N GLU A 126 -4.26 -7.93 12.96
CA GLU A 126 -4.75 -8.46 11.70
C GLU A 126 -4.36 -7.59 10.48
N GLN A 127 -3.80 -6.39 10.71
CA GLN A 127 -3.24 -5.54 9.65
C GLN A 127 -1.75 -5.77 9.50
N ASN A 128 -1.35 -6.46 8.43
CA ASN A 128 0.05 -6.67 8.07
C ASN A 128 0.53 -5.78 6.92
N GLY A 129 -0.37 -5.06 6.25
CA GLY A 129 -0.05 -4.16 5.15
C GLY A 129 0.83 -3.01 5.63
N PHE A 130 2.00 -2.86 5.00
CA PHE A 130 2.93 -1.74 5.21
C PHE A 130 3.39 -1.52 6.66
N ARG A 131 3.32 -2.55 7.51
CA ARG A 131 3.91 -2.56 8.85
C ARG A 131 5.30 -3.16 8.82
N LYS A 132 6.17 -2.67 9.71
CA LYS A 132 7.53 -3.16 9.84
C LYS A 132 7.51 -4.61 10.34
N ASP A 133 8.44 -5.42 9.85
CA ASP A 133 8.63 -6.81 10.28
C ASP A 133 7.41 -7.73 10.02
N ARG A 134 6.49 -7.30 9.15
CA ARG A 134 5.34 -8.08 8.67
C ARG A 134 5.35 -8.23 7.15
N SER A 135 4.89 -9.36 6.66
CA SER A 135 4.98 -9.76 5.26
C SER A 135 3.68 -10.40 4.75
N CYS A 136 3.57 -10.49 3.42
CA CYS A 136 2.51 -11.26 2.78
C CYS A 136 2.50 -12.73 3.22
N LEU A 137 3.69 -13.30 3.48
CA LEU A 137 3.85 -14.71 3.82
C LEU A 137 3.23 -15.03 5.19
N ASP A 138 3.25 -14.08 6.13
CA ASP A 138 2.64 -14.27 7.44
C ASP A 138 1.13 -14.52 7.31
N HIS A 139 0.43 -13.72 6.49
CA HIS A 139 -0.99 -13.92 6.22
C HIS A 139 -1.28 -15.20 5.44
N VAL A 140 -0.43 -15.54 4.46
CA VAL A 140 -0.56 -16.81 3.72
C VAL A 140 -0.40 -18.00 4.66
N PHE A 141 0.59 -17.95 5.56
CA PHE A 141 0.85 -18.98 6.55
C PHE A 141 -0.31 -19.09 7.55
N THR A 142 -0.75 -17.97 8.14
CA THR A 142 -1.88 -17.93 9.08
C THR A 142 -3.15 -18.49 8.45
N LEU A 143 -3.50 -18.04 7.25
CA LEU A 143 -4.67 -18.55 6.52
C LEU A 143 -4.56 -20.06 6.25
N ASN A 144 -3.40 -20.50 5.77
CA ASN A 144 -3.16 -21.91 5.50
C ASN A 144 -3.31 -22.76 6.77
N SER A 145 -2.74 -22.33 7.89
CA SER A 145 -2.83 -23.02 9.19
C SER A 145 -4.27 -23.09 9.72
N MET A 146 -5.05 -22.01 9.55
CA MET A 146 -6.48 -22.00 9.92
C MET A 146 -7.28 -23.05 9.14
N ILE A 147 -7.00 -23.19 7.83
CA ILE A 147 -7.68 -24.13 6.94
C ILE A 147 -7.21 -25.57 7.17
N GLN A 148 -5.90 -25.78 7.36
CA GLN A 148 -5.30 -27.11 7.45
C GLN A 148 -5.85 -27.94 8.60
N ASN A 149 -6.31 -27.35 9.70
CA ASN A 149 -6.78 -28.12 10.85
C ASN A 149 -8.30 -28.30 10.90
N ARG A 150 -9.01 -27.96 9.81
CA ARG A 150 -10.48 -27.92 9.80
C ARG A 150 -11.11 -28.71 8.66
N LYS A 151 -12.35 -29.16 8.88
CA LYS A 151 -13.15 -29.88 7.89
C LYS A 151 -13.76 -28.94 6.84
N SER A 152 -14.17 -27.76 7.29
CA SER A 152 -14.80 -26.71 6.49
C SER A 152 -14.33 -25.35 6.99
N THR A 153 -14.07 -24.42 6.08
CA THR A 153 -13.73 -23.04 6.37
C THR A 153 -14.17 -22.18 5.19
N PHE A 154 -14.80 -21.05 5.47
CA PHE A 154 -15.21 -20.08 4.46
C PHE A 154 -14.27 -18.90 4.49
N VAL A 155 -13.79 -18.51 3.32
CA VAL A 155 -12.96 -17.31 3.16
C VAL A 155 -13.57 -16.45 2.08
N THR A 156 -13.85 -15.18 2.38
CA THR A 156 -14.19 -14.21 1.35
C THR A 156 -12.99 -13.30 1.12
N PHE A 157 -12.48 -13.32 -0.11
CA PHE A 157 -11.48 -12.36 -0.56
C PHE A 157 -12.19 -11.17 -1.16
N VAL A 158 -11.97 -9.99 -0.59
CA VAL A 158 -12.64 -8.75 -0.96
C VAL A 158 -11.65 -7.86 -1.70
N ASP A 159 -12.03 -7.39 -2.88
CA ASP A 159 -11.32 -6.39 -3.67
C ASP A 159 -12.04 -5.05 -3.49
N LEU A 160 -11.41 -4.09 -2.81
CA LEU A 160 -11.92 -2.73 -2.72
C LEU A 160 -11.66 -1.99 -4.05
N GLN A 161 -12.68 -1.35 -4.60
CA GLN A 161 -12.53 -0.58 -5.84
C GLN A 161 -11.63 0.63 -5.61
N LYS A 162 -10.43 0.61 -6.20
CA LYS A 162 -9.47 1.73 -6.18
C LYS A 162 -9.32 2.34 -4.77
N ALA A 163 -9.11 1.49 -3.77
CA ALA A 163 -9.24 1.86 -2.35
C ALA A 163 -8.49 3.15 -1.99
N PHE A 164 -7.24 3.29 -2.44
CA PHE A 164 -6.40 4.46 -2.21
C PHE A 164 -6.95 5.75 -2.86
N ASP A 165 -7.62 5.64 -4.02
CA ASP A 165 -8.13 6.79 -4.77
C ASP A 165 -9.50 7.27 -4.26
N PHE A 166 -10.26 6.39 -3.59
CA PHE A 166 -11.61 6.67 -3.10
C PHE A 166 -11.69 7.10 -1.63
N VAL A 167 -10.58 7.08 -0.90
CA VAL A 167 -10.56 7.61 0.48
C VAL A 167 -11.06 9.06 0.50
N ASP A 168 -12.19 9.30 1.17
CA ASP A 168 -12.70 10.64 1.41
C ASP A 168 -11.78 11.34 2.43
N ARG A 169 -11.21 12.49 2.05
CA ARG A 169 -10.20 13.19 2.85
C ARG A 169 -10.76 13.77 4.14
N ASN A 170 -12.04 14.14 4.17
CA ASN A 170 -12.67 14.63 5.38
C ASN A 170 -12.89 13.47 6.36
N LEU A 171 -13.31 12.31 5.84
CA LEU A 171 -13.43 11.09 6.67
C LEU A 171 -12.07 10.59 7.16
N LEU A 172 -11.01 10.71 6.35
CA LEU A 172 -9.66 10.41 6.78
C LEU A 172 -9.22 11.33 7.92
N GLN A 173 -9.42 12.65 7.78
CA GLN A 173 -9.15 13.61 8.85
C GLN A 173 -9.92 13.29 10.13
N TYR A 174 -11.19 12.92 10.01
CA TYR A 174 -11.99 12.45 11.14
C TYR A 174 -11.38 11.20 11.80
N LYS A 175 -10.95 10.20 11.02
CA LYS A 175 -10.28 8.99 11.55
C LYS A 175 -8.94 9.30 12.22
N LEU A 176 -8.16 10.25 11.70
CA LEU A 176 -6.92 10.69 12.36
C LEU A 176 -7.22 11.19 13.79
N ARG A 177 -8.24 12.04 13.94
CA ARG A 177 -8.66 12.56 15.25
C ARG A 177 -9.17 11.46 16.18
N LEU A 178 -9.92 10.48 15.67
CA LEU A 178 -10.37 9.33 16.46
C LEU A 178 -9.21 8.46 16.97
N ASN A 179 -8.11 8.40 16.22
CA ASN A 179 -6.89 7.69 16.62
C ASN A 179 -5.93 8.59 17.43
N GLY A 180 -6.44 9.68 18.03
CA GLY A 180 -5.64 10.56 18.88
C GLY A 180 -4.60 11.38 18.15
N ILE A 181 -4.63 11.48 16.82
CA ILE A 181 -3.65 12.26 16.05
C ILE A 181 -4.16 13.70 15.94
N ASP A 182 -3.47 14.61 16.62
CA ASP A 182 -3.84 16.02 16.76
C ASP A 182 -2.63 16.96 16.58
N GLY A 183 -2.80 18.22 17.00
CA GLY A 183 -1.73 19.21 17.04
C GLY A 183 -1.04 19.49 15.71
N TYR A 184 0.28 19.70 15.79
CA TYR A 184 1.13 19.96 14.62
C TYR A 184 1.15 18.77 13.66
N MET A 185 1.12 17.53 14.16
CA MET A 185 1.11 16.35 13.28
C MET A 185 -0.15 16.30 12.42
N TYR A 186 -1.32 16.50 13.02
CA TYR A 186 -2.59 16.55 12.29
C TYR A 186 -2.59 17.66 11.23
N ASN A 187 -2.12 18.86 11.59
CA ASN A 187 -2.06 20.00 10.68
C ASN A 187 -1.05 19.77 9.54
N ALA A 188 0.12 19.20 9.85
CA ALA A 188 1.14 18.85 8.89
C ALA A 188 0.64 17.83 7.86
N ILE A 189 0.00 16.75 8.31
CA ILE A 189 -0.63 15.77 7.42
C ILE A 189 -1.70 16.45 6.57
N SER A 190 -2.61 17.20 7.19
CA SER A 190 -3.71 17.87 6.49
C SER A 190 -3.21 18.85 5.42
N SER A 191 -2.12 19.57 5.69
CA SER A 191 -1.51 20.53 4.75
C SER A 191 -1.06 19.88 3.44
N LEU A 192 -0.65 18.62 3.46
CA LEU A 192 -0.31 17.84 2.27
C LEU A 192 -1.54 17.52 1.41
N TYR A 193 -2.77 17.75 1.86
CA TYR A 193 -3.97 17.36 1.13
C TYR A 193 -4.91 18.52 0.75
N VAL A 194 -4.56 19.76 1.08
CA VAL A 194 -5.45 20.94 0.88
C VAL A 194 -5.69 21.27 -0.59
N LYS A 195 -4.63 21.38 -1.40
CA LYS A 195 -4.71 21.68 -2.84
C LYS A 195 -3.79 20.74 -3.60
N THR A 196 -4.34 19.62 -4.04
CA THR A 196 -3.58 18.66 -4.84
C THR A 196 -4.09 18.62 -6.26
N GLU A 197 -3.17 18.65 -7.20
CA GLU A 197 -3.45 18.60 -8.64
C GLU A 197 -2.57 17.54 -9.29
N SER A 198 -3.09 16.89 -10.31
CA SER A 198 -2.32 15.98 -11.15
C SER A 198 -2.40 16.37 -12.61
N CYS A 199 -1.42 15.96 -13.39
CA CYS A 199 -1.47 15.95 -14.85
C CYS A 199 -0.96 14.60 -15.35
N VAL A 200 -1.42 14.15 -16.51
CA VAL A 200 -0.91 12.92 -17.14
C VAL A 200 0.20 13.29 -18.13
N ARG A 201 1.34 12.58 -18.07
CA ARG A 201 2.45 12.74 -19.01
C ARG A 201 2.70 11.47 -19.81
N VAL A 202 2.57 11.57 -21.14
CA VAL A 202 2.79 10.48 -22.10
C VAL A 202 3.67 11.01 -23.24
N ASN A 203 4.73 10.28 -23.57
CA ASN A 203 5.63 10.59 -24.70
C ASN A 203 6.13 12.06 -24.71
N GLY A 204 6.41 12.62 -23.54
CA GLY A 204 6.88 14.01 -23.40
C GLY A 204 5.77 15.07 -23.41
N PHE A 205 4.55 14.72 -23.80
CA PHE A 205 3.39 15.61 -23.75
C PHE A 205 2.68 15.53 -22.40
N GLN A 206 2.15 16.66 -21.95
CA GLN A 206 1.47 16.79 -20.67
C GLN A 206 0.05 17.31 -20.86
N THR A 207 -0.93 16.72 -20.17
CA THR A 207 -2.30 17.23 -20.13
C THR A 207 -2.38 18.51 -19.31
N ASN A 208 -3.53 19.18 -19.37
CA ASN A 208 -3.89 20.18 -18.37
C ASN A 208 -3.90 19.56 -16.96
N TRP A 209 -3.63 20.40 -15.97
CA TRP A 209 -3.76 20.04 -14.57
C TRP A 209 -5.23 19.87 -14.21
N PHE A 210 -5.52 18.87 -13.40
CA PHE A 210 -6.85 18.62 -12.85
C PHE A 210 -6.77 18.41 -11.33
N PRO A 211 -7.79 18.86 -10.58
CA PRO A 211 -7.82 18.70 -9.14
C PRO A 211 -7.98 17.24 -8.73
N CYS A 212 -7.27 16.83 -7.69
CA CYS A 212 -7.44 15.55 -7.02
C CYS A 212 -8.09 15.80 -5.65
N VAL A 213 -9.39 15.57 -5.54
CA VAL A 213 -10.16 15.91 -4.32
C VAL A 213 -10.29 14.74 -3.34
N ASN A 214 -10.16 13.51 -3.83
CA ASN A 214 -10.22 12.29 -3.05
C ASN A 214 -8.88 11.55 -3.07
N GLY A 215 -8.81 10.55 -2.20
CA GLY A 215 -7.72 9.61 -2.13
C GLY A 215 -6.49 10.12 -1.38
N VAL A 216 -5.68 9.15 -0.99
CA VAL A 216 -4.31 9.36 -0.52
C VAL A 216 -3.35 9.37 -1.73
N ARG A 217 -2.21 10.03 -1.61
CA ARG A 217 -1.29 10.22 -2.74
C ARG A 217 -0.58 8.91 -3.10
N GLN A 218 -0.87 8.34 -4.27
CA GLN A 218 -0.12 7.15 -4.73
C GLN A 218 1.37 7.47 -4.87
N GLY A 219 2.23 6.56 -4.41
CA GLY A 219 3.70 6.73 -4.46
C GLY A 219 4.30 7.64 -3.39
N ASP A 220 3.48 8.18 -2.49
CA ASP A 220 3.91 8.84 -1.26
C ASP A 220 4.09 7.82 -0.13
N ASN A 221 5.10 8.01 0.71
CA ASN A 221 5.47 7.07 1.78
C ASN A 221 4.49 7.12 2.96
N LEU A 222 3.80 8.25 3.15
CA LEU A 222 2.80 8.43 4.21
C LEU A 222 1.45 7.77 3.87
N SER A 223 1.10 7.70 2.60
CA SER A 223 -0.21 7.23 2.14
C SER A 223 -0.59 5.83 2.60
N PRO A 224 0.32 4.83 2.60
CA PRO A 224 0.00 3.51 3.13
C PRO A 224 -0.38 3.52 4.61
N THR A 225 0.35 4.27 5.45
CA THR A 225 0.02 4.36 6.87
C THR A 225 -1.30 5.09 7.10
N LEU A 226 -1.61 6.14 6.33
CA LEU A 226 -2.92 6.78 6.37
C LEU A 226 -4.05 5.83 5.98
N PHE A 227 -3.83 4.99 4.97
CA PHE A 227 -4.80 3.97 4.58
C PHE A 227 -4.98 2.90 5.66
N SER A 228 -3.89 2.45 6.30
CA SER A 228 -3.96 1.51 7.42
C SER A 228 -4.78 2.07 8.58
N ILE A 229 -4.57 3.35 8.97
CA ILE A 229 -5.42 4.03 9.96
C ILE A 229 -6.87 4.07 9.48
N PHE A 230 -7.08 4.35 8.18
CA PHE A 230 -8.43 4.47 7.64
C PHE A 230 -9.20 3.16 7.70
N ILE A 231 -8.59 2.01 7.44
CA ILE A 231 -9.30 0.71 7.44
C ILE A 231 -9.34 0.03 8.81
N ASN A 232 -8.54 0.49 9.77
CA ASN A 232 -8.31 -0.21 11.04
C ASN A 232 -9.59 -0.55 11.83
N ASP A 233 -10.56 0.37 11.87
CA ASP A 233 -11.82 0.19 12.60
C ASP A 233 -12.72 -0.90 11.98
N LEU A 234 -12.57 -1.22 10.69
CA LEU A 234 -13.23 -2.39 10.09
C LEU A 234 -12.83 -3.66 10.81
N ALA A 235 -11.52 -3.85 11.05
CA ALA A 235 -11.05 -5.06 11.69
C ALA A 235 -11.56 -5.17 13.14
N VAL A 236 -11.62 -4.04 13.85
CA VAL A 236 -12.22 -3.96 15.19
C VAL A 236 -13.70 -4.35 15.16
N GLU A 237 -14.50 -3.75 14.25
CA GLU A 237 -15.92 -4.06 14.11
C GLU A 237 -16.17 -5.54 13.78
N ILE A 238 -15.36 -6.13 12.91
CA ILE A 238 -15.46 -7.55 12.52
C ILE A 238 -15.02 -8.49 13.65
N LYS A 239 -13.94 -8.16 14.35
CA LYS A 239 -13.44 -8.94 15.50
C LYS A 239 -14.48 -9.01 16.62
N ASN A 240 -15.16 -7.90 16.90
CA ASN A 240 -16.22 -7.82 17.91
C ASN A 240 -17.43 -8.74 17.64
N LEU A 241 -17.58 -9.25 16.41
CA LEU A 241 -18.60 -10.26 16.11
C LEU A 241 -18.30 -11.63 16.72
N ASN A 242 -17.03 -11.92 17.02
CA ASN A 242 -16.56 -13.22 17.54
C ASN A 242 -16.96 -14.42 16.66
N LYS A 243 -16.94 -14.22 15.32
CA LYS A 243 -17.40 -15.16 14.27
C LYS A 243 -16.27 -15.81 13.45
N GLY A 244 -15.03 -15.63 13.89
CA GLY A 244 -13.85 -16.12 13.20
C GLY A 244 -13.46 -17.55 13.55
N ILE A 245 -12.24 -17.88 13.17
CA ILE A 245 -11.57 -19.14 13.46
C ILE A 245 -10.87 -19.06 14.82
N PRO A 246 -11.12 -19.98 15.77
CA PRO A 246 -10.40 -19.99 17.04
C PRO A 246 -8.92 -20.35 16.81
N VAL A 247 -8.03 -19.47 17.32
CA VAL A 247 -6.59 -19.64 17.36
C VAL A 247 -6.16 -19.26 18.77
N GLU A 248 -5.78 -20.26 19.56
CA GLU A 248 -5.48 -20.11 20.99
C GLU A 248 -6.65 -19.43 21.74
N ASN A 249 -6.42 -18.23 22.28
CA ASN A 249 -7.38 -17.49 23.09
C ASN A 249 -8.25 -16.51 22.29
N GLU A 250 -8.00 -16.36 20.98
CA GLU A 250 -8.64 -15.35 20.14
C GLU A 250 -9.35 -15.99 18.93
N LYS A 251 -10.24 -15.24 18.28
CA LYS A 251 -10.84 -15.65 17.00
C LYS A 251 -10.39 -14.74 15.87
N ILE A 252 -9.70 -15.32 14.89
CA ILE A 252 -9.28 -14.60 13.69
C ILE A 252 -10.41 -14.63 12.67
N SER A 253 -10.98 -13.46 12.38
CA SER A 253 -12.12 -13.29 11.46
C SER A 253 -11.80 -12.44 10.23
N ILE A 254 -10.66 -11.76 10.24
CA ILE A 254 -10.22 -10.86 9.18
C ILE A 254 -8.69 -10.90 9.09
N LEU A 255 -8.16 -10.78 7.88
CA LEU A 255 -6.76 -10.54 7.58
C LEU A 255 -6.69 -9.37 6.60
N LEU A 256 -6.00 -8.29 6.98
CA LEU A 256 -5.84 -7.08 6.19
C LEU A 256 -4.40 -6.95 5.68
N TYR A 257 -4.25 -6.87 4.37
CA TYR A 257 -2.99 -6.47 3.75
C TYR A 257 -3.25 -5.27 2.86
N ALA A 258 -3.24 -4.08 3.46
CA ALA A 258 -3.71 -2.87 2.78
C ALA A 258 -5.13 -3.04 2.25
N ASP A 259 -5.34 -2.96 0.94
CA ASP A 259 -6.64 -3.10 0.28
C ASP A 259 -7.05 -4.56 0.02
N ASP A 260 -6.13 -5.53 0.16
CA ASP A 260 -6.46 -6.96 0.12
C ASP A 260 -7.03 -7.39 1.48
N ILE A 261 -8.31 -7.76 1.49
CA ILE A 261 -9.01 -8.23 2.71
C ILE A 261 -9.39 -9.69 2.54
N ALA A 262 -9.09 -10.52 3.54
CA ALA A 262 -9.61 -11.88 3.65
C ALA A 262 -10.46 -12.02 4.93
N LEU A 263 -11.76 -12.21 4.76
CA LEU A 263 -12.69 -12.52 5.84
C LEU A 263 -12.77 -14.03 6.04
N VAL A 264 -12.75 -14.51 7.28
CA VAL A 264 -12.65 -15.96 7.58
C VAL A 264 -13.69 -16.37 8.61
N THR A 265 -14.48 -17.40 8.32
CA THR A 265 -15.48 -17.96 9.25
C THR A 265 -15.58 -19.49 9.16
N GLU A 266 -16.19 -20.12 10.15
CA GLU A 266 -16.39 -21.57 10.19
C GLU A 266 -17.61 -22.05 9.41
N ASN A 267 -18.62 -21.18 9.22
CA ASN A 267 -19.89 -21.54 8.60
C ASN A 267 -20.48 -20.40 7.76
N GLU A 268 -21.47 -20.74 6.93
CA GLU A 268 -22.09 -19.84 5.98
C GLU A 268 -22.87 -18.69 6.63
N ARG A 269 -23.58 -18.98 7.73
CA ARG A 269 -24.36 -17.96 8.44
C ARG A 269 -23.45 -16.85 8.95
N ASP A 270 -22.32 -17.23 9.55
CA ASP A 270 -21.35 -16.29 10.07
C ASP A 270 -20.68 -15.50 8.96
N MET A 271 -20.37 -16.13 7.82
CA MET A 271 -19.82 -15.43 6.66
C MET A 271 -20.77 -14.33 6.18
N GLN A 272 -22.08 -14.63 6.06
CA GLN A 272 -23.04 -13.61 5.63
C GLN A 272 -23.12 -12.45 6.64
N VAL A 273 -23.12 -12.72 7.95
CA VAL A 273 -23.13 -11.64 8.95
C VAL A 273 -21.89 -10.76 8.85
N VAL A 274 -20.71 -11.35 8.64
CA VAL A 274 -19.46 -10.62 8.46
C VAL A 274 -19.50 -9.75 7.19
N LEU A 275 -20.09 -10.26 6.09
CA LEU A 275 -20.30 -9.50 4.85
C LEU A 275 -21.28 -8.33 5.02
N ASP A 276 -22.34 -8.52 5.82
CA ASP A 276 -23.32 -7.46 6.10
C ASP A 276 -22.67 -6.31 6.88
N VAL A 277 -21.78 -6.62 7.84
CA VAL A 277 -21.00 -5.61 8.58
C VAL A 277 -20.02 -4.89 7.66
N LEU A 278 -19.29 -5.63 6.83
CA LEU A 278 -18.42 -5.04 5.81
C LEU A 278 -19.19 -4.06 4.90
N ASN A 279 -20.38 -4.44 4.42
CA ASN A 279 -21.19 -3.58 3.57
C ASN A 279 -21.59 -2.28 4.28
N LYS A 280 -22.09 -2.38 5.52
CA LYS A 280 -22.45 -1.20 6.33
C LYS A 280 -21.25 -0.30 6.60
N TRP A 281 -20.08 -0.89 6.87
CA TRP A 281 -18.84 -0.14 7.06
C TRP A 281 -18.43 0.57 5.77
N CYS A 282 -18.50 -0.11 4.61
CA CYS A 282 -18.23 0.49 3.31
C CYS A 282 -19.17 1.66 3.00
N GLU A 283 -20.47 1.54 3.27
CA GLU A 283 -21.45 2.62 3.12
C GLU A 283 -21.13 3.83 4.01
N LYS A 284 -20.83 3.58 5.29
CA LYS A 284 -20.45 4.61 6.28
C LYS A 284 -19.19 5.38 5.85
N TRP A 285 -18.20 4.67 5.31
CA TRP A 285 -16.89 5.22 4.97
C TRP A 285 -16.70 5.53 3.49
N ARG A 286 -17.76 5.43 2.69
CA ARG A 286 -17.81 5.76 1.26
C ARG A 286 -16.80 4.98 0.41
N LEU A 287 -16.58 3.71 0.77
CA LEU A 287 -15.79 2.78 -0.04
C LEU A 287 -16.70 1.81 -0.76
N ASN A 288 -16.26 1.35 -1.93
CA ASN A 288 -17.03 0.41 -2.76
C ASN A 288 -16.29 -0.91 -2.88
N VAL A 289 -17.02 -2.01 -2.75
CA VAL A 289 -16.50 -3.35 -3.03
C VAL A 289 -16.65 -3.66 -4.51
N ASN A 290 -15.67 -4.33 -5.08
CA ASN A 290 -15.72 -4.87 -6.42
C ASN A 290 -16.26 -6.31 -6.35
N SER A 291 -17.58 -6.50 -6.37
CA SER A 291 -18.19 -7.83 -6.29
C SER A 291 -17.72 -8.77 -7.40
N ALA A 292 -17.47 -8.26 -8.60
CA ALA A 292 -16.99 -9.04 -9.74
C ALA A 292 -15.58 -9.61 -9.53
N LYS A 293 -14.75 -8.96 -8.71
CA LYS A 293 -13.41 -9.45 -8.34
C LYS A 293 -13.33 -10.10 -6.96
N SER A 294 -14.30 -9.79 -6.10
CA SER A 294 -14.44 -10.41 -4.80
C SER A 294 -15.02 -11.82 -4.97
N SER A 295 -14.63 -12.74 -4.10
CA SER A 295 -15.02 -14.15 -4.26
C SER A 295 -15.04 -14.86 -2.92
N VAL A 296 -15.98 -15.78 -2.77
CA VAL A 296 -16.04 -16.69 -1.63
C VAL A 296 -15.39 -18.02 -2.00
N MET A 297 -14.64 -18.57 -1.07
CA MET A 297 -13.98 -19.85 -1.22
C MET A 297 -14.35 -20.74 -0.02
N HIS A 298 -14.96 -21.88 -0.31
CA HIS A 298 -15.26 -22.90 0.70
C HIS A 298 -14.13 -23.92 0.70
N PHE A 299 -13.20 -23.78 1.64
CA PHE A 299 -12.18 -24.78 1.89
C PHE A 299 -12.80 -25.99 2.59
N ARG A 300 -12.59 -27.18 2.03
CA ARG A 300 -13.32 -28.38 2.44
C ARG A 300 -12.43 -29.61 2.35
N LYS A 301 -12.54 -30.51 3.33
CA LYS A 301 -11.77 -31.77 3.34
C LYS A 301 -12.63 -33.00 3.08
N GLY A 302 -11.98 -34.05 2.57
CA GLY A 302 -12.61 -35.34 2.29
C GLY A 302 -13.83 -35.19 1.37
N ARG A 303 -14.91 -35.91 1.73
CA ARG A 303 -16.19 -35.94 1.00
C ARG A 303 -17.15 -34.81 1.37
N THR A 304 -16.71 -33.80 2.13
CA THR A 304 -17.55 -32.64 2.48
C THR A 304 -18.05 -31.98 1.18
N PRO A 305 -19.39 -31.88 0.98
CA PRO A 305 -19.97 -31.29 -0.21
C PRO A 305 -19.67 -29.80 -0.30
N ARG A 306 -19.85 -29.21 -1.48
CA ARG A 306 -19.68 -27.76 -1.62
C ARG A 306 -20.89 -27.12 -0.97
N THR A 307 -20.71 -25.88 -0.52
CA THR A 307 -21.87 -25.15 -0.02
C THR A 307 -22.82 -24.87 -1.19
N SER A 308 -24.13 -24.93 -0.91
CA SER A 308 -25.19 -24.46 -1.80
C SER A 308 -25.68 -23.07 -1.42
N SER A 309 -25.16 -22.50 -0.33
CA SER A 309 -25.52 -21.16 0.12
C SER A 309 -25.03 -20.10 -0.85
N THR A 310 -25.80 -19.03 -0.99
CA THR A 310 -25.41 -17.82 -1.71
C THR A 310 -24.92 -16.76 -0.73
N PHE A 311 -23.84 -16.08 -1.08
CA PHE A 311 -23.30 -14.97 -0.29
C PHE A 311 -23.51 -13.66 -1.04
N LYS A 312 -23.90 -12.62 -0.31
CA LYS A 312 -24.13 -11.29 -0.88
C LYS A 312 -23.38 -10.22 -0.10
N ILE A 313 -23.02 -9.15 -0.81
CA ILE A 313 -22.58 -7.90 -0.22
C ILE A 313 -23.51 -6.79 -0.70
N GLY A 314 -24.28 -6.23 0.23
CA GLY A 314 -25.45 -5.42 -0.14
C GLY A 314 -26.40 -6.23 -1.02
N ASN A 315 -26.65 -5.76 -2.24
CA ASN A 315 -27.52 -6.43 -3.20
C ASN A 315 -26.77 -7.34 -4.19
N GLU A 316 -25.44 -7.33 -4.18
CA GLU A 316 -24.63 -8.03 -5.17
C GLU A 316 -24.23 -9.42 -4.68
N GLN A 317 -24.45 -10.44 -5.51
CA GLN A 317 -24.05 -11.82 -5.19
C GLN A 317 -22.58 -12.05 -5.51
N LEU A 318 -21.85 -12.63 -4.56
CA LEU A 318 -20.47 -13.03 -4.74
C LEU A 318 -20.37 -14.41 -5.38
N GLN A 319 -19.42 -14.56 -6.30
CA GLN A 319 -19.11 -15.85 -6.90
C GLN A 319 -18.40 -16.78 -5.90
N ILE A 320 -18.71 -18.07 -5.95
CA ILE A 320 -18.02 -19.10 -5.19
C ILE A 320 -16.99 -19.77 -6.10
N VAL A 321 -15.72 -19.70 -5.74
CA VAL A 321 -14.60 -20.17 -6.58
C VAL A 321 -13.91 -21.40 -5.99
N GLU A 322 -13.25 -22.17 -6.85
CA GLU A 322 -12.47 -23.36 -6.47
C GLU A 322 -11.00 -23.04 -6.24
N GLN A 323 -10.54 -21.94 -6.83
CA GLN A 323 -9.18 -21.45 -6.71
C GLN A 323 -9.19 -19.94 -6.62
N TYR A 324 -8.28 -19.39 -5.81
CA TYR A 324 -8.10 -17.95 -5.69
C TYR A 324 -6.61 -17.63 -5.48
N LYS A 325 -6.15 -16.54 -6.09
CA LYS A 325 -4.77 -16.07 -5.90
C LYS A 325 -4.76 -14.99 -4.81
N TYR A 326 -4.35 -15.36 -3.61
CA TYR A 326 -4.24 -14.47 -2.46
C TYR A 326 -2.77 -14.15 -2.17
N LEU A 327 -2.42 -12.86 -2.14
CA LEU A 327 -1.06 -12.36 -1.85
C LEU A 327 0.07 -13.07 -2.64
N GLY A 328 -0.21 -13.43 -3.89
CA GLY A 328 0.74 -14.10 -4.77
C GLY A 328 0.67 -15.63 -4.79
N VAL A 329 -0.07 -16.24 -3.86
CA VAL A 329 -0.18 -17.71 -3.71
C VAL A 329 -1.55 -18.20 -4.17
N ILE A 330 -1.58 -19.27 -4.95
CA ILE A 330 -2.84 -19.87 -5.41
C ILE A 330 -3.32 -20.88 -4.37
N PHE A 331 -4.47 -20.59 -3.77
CA PHE A 331 -5.18 -21.54 -2.92
C PHE A 331 -6.16 -22.34 -3.77
N SER A 332 -6.39 -23.62 -3.39
CA SER A 332 -7.47 -24.44 -3.94
C SER A 332 -8.40 -24.93 -2.83
N GLU A 333 -9.67 -25.18 -3.15
CA GLU A 333 -10.71 -25.53 -2.16
C GLU A 333 -10.42 -26.84 -1.40
N LYS A 334 -9.59 -27.73 -1.97
CA LYS A 334 -9.09 -28.96 -1.33
C LYS A 334 -7.68 -28.82 -0.76
N LEU A 335 -7.16 -27.59 -0.73
CA LEU A 335 -5.82 -27.24 -0.28
C LEU A 335 -4.70 -28.06 -0.95
N LYS A 336 -4.87 -28.34 -2.25
CA LYS A 336 -3.82 -28.88 -3.11
C LYS A 336 -2.92 -27.73 -3.57
N TYR A 337 -1.61 -27.90 -3.45
CA TYR A 337 -0.61 -26.88 -3.79
C TYR A 337 -0.02 -27.01 -5.21
N THR A 338 -0.55 -27.91 -6.04
CA THR A 338 -0.03 -28.14 -7.41
C THR A 338 -0.06 -26.87 -8.25
N ALA A 339 -1.21 -26.17 -8.28
CA ALA A 339 -1.35 -24.92 -9.02
C ALA A 339 -0.41 -23.82 -8.50
N ALA A 340 -0.20 -23.73 -7.18
CA ALA A 340 0.74 -22.80 -6.59
C ALA A 340 2.18 -23.13 -7.00
N ALA A 341 2.58 -24.40 -6.89
CA ALA A 341 3.90 -24.89 -7.27
C ALA A 341 4.20 -24.60 -8.75
N ASP A 342 3.26 -24.89 -9.65
CA ASP A 342 3.40 -24.59 -11.08
C ASP A 342 3.53 -23.08 -11.35
N ALA A 343 2.74 -22.26 -10.66
CA ALA A 343 2.81 -20.81 -10.78
C ALA A 343 4.16 -20.26 -10.29
N PHE A 344 4.67 -20.77 -9.17
CA PHE A 344 5.99 -20.41 -8.65
C PHE A 344 7.13 -20.89 -9.56
N ALA A 345 7.06 -22.12 -10.08
CA ALA A 345 8.04 -22.63 -11.03
C ALA A 345 8.11 -21.76 -12.30
N LYS A 346 6.95 -21.38 -12.86
CA LYS A 346 6.88 -20.46 -14.00
C LYS A 346 7.42 -19.06 -13.66
N ALA A 347 7.12 -18.55 -12.47
CA ALA A 347 7.63 -17.25 -12.03
C ALA A 347 9.15 -17.27 -11.82
N GLY A 348 9.68 -18.31 -11.19
CA GLY A 348 11.11 -18.55 -11.00
C GLY A 348 11.84 -18.68 -12.33
N GLY A 349 11.29 -19.43 -13.28
CA GLY A 349 11.83 -19.54 -14.64
C GLY A 349 11.93 -18.19 -15.35
N ARG A 350 10.89 -17.34 -15.27
CA ARG A 350 10.93 -15.98 -15.82
C ARG A 350 11.98 -15.10 -15.14
N ALA A 351 12.09 -15.16 -13.81
CA ALA A 351 13.07 -14.38 -13.06
C ALA A 351 14.52 -14.79 -13.40
N LEU A 352 14.78 -16.10 -13.49
CA LEU A 352 16.07 -16.64 -13.91
C LEU A 352 16.41 -16.21 -15.35
N GLY A 353 15.46 -16.33 -16.28
CA GLY A 353 15.64 -15.87 -17.66
C GLY A 353 15.98 -14.37 -17.75
N ALA A 354 15.30 -13.53 -16.95
CA ALA A 354 15.61 -12.10 -16.88
C ALA A 354 17.00 -11.83 -16.28
N ALA A 355 17.44 -12.60 -15.28
CA ALA A 355 18.78 -12.48 -14.70
C ALA A 355 19.88 -12.88 -15.70
N ILE A 356 19.68 -13.99 -16.42
CA ILE A 356 20.59 -14.44 -17.50
C ILE A 356 20.68 -13.38 -18.59
N SER A 357 19.54 -12.90 -19.09
CA SER A 357 19.49 -11.85 -20.12
C SER A 357 20.19 -10.56 -19.68
N LYS A 358 20.01 -10.12 -18.42
CA LYS A 358 20.73 -8.97 -17.87
C LYS A 358 22.24 -9.22 -17.78
N ARG A 359 22.66 -10.41 -17.35
CA ARG A 359 24.08 -10.79 -17.29
C ARG A 359 24.69 -10.79 -18.69
N GLU A 360 24.02 -11.38 -19.67
CA GLU A 360 24.46 -11.37 -21.07
C GLU A 360 24.55 -9.94 -21.60
N THR A 361 23.53 -9.12 -21.39
CA THR A 361 23.53 -7.70 -21.77
C THR A 361 24.70 -6.95 -21.12
N PHE A 362 25.00 -7.23 -19.85
CA PHE A 362 26.13 -6.62 -19.14
C PHE A 362 27.48 -7.08 -19.71
N LEU A 363 27.64 -8.37 -20.02
CA LEU A 363 28.84 -8.90 -20.66
C LEU A 363 29.02 -8.33 -22.07
N THR A 364 27.96 -8.28 -22.86
CA THR A 364 27.95 -7.65 -24.19
C THR A 364 28.24 -6.14 -24.07
N ALA A 365 27.65 -5.43 -23.12
CA ALA A 365 27.91 -4.01 -22.89
C ALA A 365 29.34 -3.74 -22.42
N GLN A 366 29.93 -4.61 -21.58
CA GLN A 366 31.35 -4.54 -21.22
C GLN A 366 32.24 -4.75 -22.46
N ILE A 367 31.90 -5.71 -23.34
CA ILE A 367 32.62 -5.94 -24.60
C ILE A 367 32.49 -4.73 -25.55
N PHE A 368 31.34 -4.06 -25.60
CA PHE A 368 31.16 -2.85 -26.40
C PHE A 368 31.87 -1.63 -25.79
N ALA A 369 31.87 -1.49 -24.47
CA ALA A 369 32.56 -0.40 -23.77
C ALA A 369 34.09 -0.51 -23.90
N THR A 370 34.66 -1.71 -23.76
CA THR A 370 36.09 -1.96 -23.99
C THR A 370 36.46 -1.72 -25.46
N ASN A 371 35.65 -2.17 -26.42
CA ASN A 371 35.91 -1.91 -27.84
C ASN A 371 35.81 -0.43 -28.25
N LYS A 372 35.04 0.40 -27.52
CA LYS A 372 35.00 1.87 -27.73
C LYS A 372 36.16 2.59 -27.05
N LEU A 373 36.59 2.15 -25.87
CA LEU A 373 37.72 2.73 -25.13
C LEU A 373 39.10 2.41 -25.75
N PHE A 374 39.23 1.30 -26.48
CA PHE A 374 40.51 0.88 -27.08
C PHE A 374 40.62 1.08 -28.61
N LYS A 375 39.61 1.66 -29.27
CA LYS A 375 39.79 2.16 -30.64
C LYS A 375 40.52 3.50 -30.60
N ARG A 376 41.86 3.45 -30.69
CA ARG A 376 42.71 4.63 -30.95
C ARG A 376 42.10 5.43 -32.12
N PRO A 377 42.00 6.76 -32.04
CA PRO A 377 41.76 7.57 -33.22
C PRO A 377 42.90 7.28 -34.21
N LYS A 378 42.58 6.94 -35.46
CA LYS A 378 43.59 6.98 -36.53
C LYS A 378 43.99 8.44 -36.67
N LEU A 379 45.12 8.82 -36.09
CA LEU A 379 45.84 10.03 -36.46
C LEU A 379 46.25 9.84 -37.91
N ASN A 380 45.61 10.56 -38.84
CA ASN A 380 46.08 10.65 -40.21
C ASN A 380 47.45 11.35 -40.19
N PRO A 381 48.51 10.73 -40.73
CA PRO A 381 49.78 11.40 -40.86
C PRO A 381 49.76 12.36 -42.07
N LYS A 382 49.90 13.64 -41.73
CA LYS A 382 50.11 14.85 -42.55
C LYS A 382 48.94 15.38 -43.37
#